data_AF-A0A7S8EAI6-F1
#
_entry.id   AF-A0A7S8EAI6-F1
#
_cell.length_a   1.000
_cell.length_b   1.000
_cell.length_c   1.000
_cell.angle_alpha   90.00
_cell.angle_beta   90.00
_cell.angle_gamma   90.00
#
_symmetry.space_group_name_H-M   'P 1'
#
loop_
_entity.id
_entity.type
_entity.pdbx_description
1 polymer ?
#
loop_
_entity_poly.entity_id
_entity_poly.type
_entity_poly.pdbx_seq_one_letter_code
_entity_poly.pdbx_strand_id
1 'polypeptide(L)'
;MFLLPFIAAPGLYIFYMFFLRDKRNHIVDSLYLTKYDIDRKNPTQIVHLTGRKSGFIGWVLKFLNAAMTYDITISVRDIKIASSGIFNEGQTFLPMSQIITTTWGYKRPRFALFFALAFGFFGLMVLPGIAPVYRNNLGELVSTGSLLTSIIFFVIGGLIFWFGYWRQRTVEISFSTGDGLFWGYNYILGTGQNLEKARETTLILNELIQRVHRGDEAMMFNDYESDKADTLDEELAS
;
A
#
# COMPACT_ATOMS: atom_id res chain seq x y z
N MET A 1 -33.12 -16.24 13.69
CA MET A 1 -32.03 -15.71 14.56
C MET A 1 -30.62 -16.03 14.05
N PHE A 2 -30.42 -17.04 13.18
CA PHE A 2 -29.09 -17.46 12.71
C PHE A 2 -28.38 -16.55 11.67
N LEU A 3 -29.04 -15.53 11.13
CA LEU A 3 -28.44 -14.63 10.11
C LEU A 3 -27.69 -13.43 10.70
N LEU A 4 -27.90 -13.09 11.97
CA LEU A 4 -27.25 -11.95 12.62
C LEU A 4 -25.71 -12.03 12.60
N PRO A 5 -25.06 -13.20 12.86
CA PRO A 5 -23.61 -13.32 12.72
C PRO A 5 -23.13 -13.18 11.26
N PHE A 6 -23.95 -13.52 10.26
CA PHE A 6 -23.59 -13.38 8.84
C PHE A 6 -23.48 -11.92 8.38
N ILE A 7 -24.21 -11.00 9.00
CA ILE A 7 -24.14 -9.57 8.69
C ILE A 7 -23.14 -8.87 9.61
N ALA A 8 -23.10 -9.26 10.89
CA ALA A 8 -22.25 -8.62 11.89
C ALA A 8 -20.77 -8.95 11.70
N ALA A 9 -20.39 -10.18 11.32
CA ALA A 9 -18.98 -10.55 11.20
C ALA A 9 -18.25 -9.84 10.03
N PRO A 10 -18.82 -9.73 8.81
CA PRO A 10 -18.22 -8.91 7.76
C PRO A 10 -18.20 -7.43 8.13
N GLY A 11 -19.26 -6.93 8.79
CA GLY A 11 -19.34 -5.54 9.25
C GLY A 11 -18.27 -5.19 10.29
N LEU A 12 -18.08 -6.04 11.31
CA LEU A 12 -17.03 -5.90 12.32
C LEU A 12 -15.64 -6.07 11.72
N TYR A 13 -15.47 -6.92 10.71
CA TYR A 13 -14.20 -7.07 10.00
C TYR A 13 -13.84 -5.81 9.21
N ILE A 14 -14.79 -5.29 8.43
CA ILE A 14 -14.65 -4.03 7.71
C ILE A 14 -14.33 -2.92 8.72
N PHE A 15 -15.07 -2.86 9.82
CA PHE A 15 -14.84 -1.90 10.89
C PHE A 15 -13.44 -2.04 11.50
N TYR A 16 -13.01 -3.24 11.88
CA TYR A 16 -11.66 -3.48 12.42
C TYR A 16 -10.57 -3.06 11.42
N MET A 17 -10.72 -3.43 10.15
CA MET A 17 -9.74 -3.12 9.12
C MET A 17 -9.60 -1.61 8.87
N PHE A 18 -10.70 -0.87 8.98
CA PHE A 18 -10.72 0.58 8.75
C PHE A 18 -10.42 1.41 10.01
N PHE A 19 -10.78 0.95 11.20
CA PHE A 19 -10.74 1.75 12.42
C PHE A 19 -9.71 1.29 13.46
N LEU A 20 -9.38 0.00 13.51
CA LEU A 20 -8.52 -0.59 14.54
C LEU A 20 -7.11 -0.98 14.04
N ARG A 21 -6.81 -0.75 12.77
CA ARG A 21 -5.45 -0.94 12.22
C ARG A 21 -4.48 0.00 12.94
N ASP A 22 -3.43 -0.58 13.52
CA ASP A 22 -2.47 0.05 14.43
C ASP A 22 -1.95 1.39 13.86
N LYS A 23 -2.29 2.50 14.53
CA LYS A 23 -1.92 3.86 14.16
C LYS A 23 -0.46 4.21 14.46
N ARG A 24 0.31 3.28 15.04
CA ARG A 24 1.71 3.51 15.42
C ARG A 24 2.68 3.55 14.24
N ASN A 25 2.27 3.02 13.08
CA ASN A 25 3.10 3.06 11.86
C ASN A 25 2.56 4.14 10.91
N HIS A 26 3.39 5.13 10.62
CA HIS A 26 3.07 6.19 9.66
C HIS A 26 3.37 5.74 8.23
N ILE A 27 2.87 4.55 7.88
CA ILE A 27 3.05 3.97 6.56
C ILE A 27 1.84 4.38 5.72
N VAL A 28 2.09 5.15 4.66
CA VAL A 28 1.03 5.52 3.71
C VAL A 28 0.62 4.28 2.94
N ASP A 29 -0.54 3.74 3.29
CA ASP A 29 -0.98 2.46 2.77
C ASP A 29 -1.59 2.56 1.36
N SER A 30 -1.10 1.70 0.47
CA SER A 30 -1.70 1.37 -0.82
C SER A 30 -1.94 2.58 -1.71
N LEU A 31 -0.86 3.19 -2.19
CA LEU A 31 -0.87 4.23 -3.20
C LEU A 31 -0.96 3.62 -4.60
N TYR A 32 -1.75 4.25 -5.45
CA TYR A 32 -1.69 4.06 -6.89
C TYR A 32 -0.79 5.17 -7.46
N LEU A 33 0.42 4.80 -7.88
CA LEU A 33 1.40 5.76 -8.39
C LEU A 33 0.91 6.34 -9.73
N THR A 34 0.95 7.67 -9.82
CA THR A 34 0.65 8.44 -11.02
C THR A 34 1.94 8.91 -11.68
N LYS A 35 2.91 9.36 -10.88
CA LYS A 35 4.25 9.75 -11.34
C LYS A 35 5.29 9.09 -10.43
N TYR A 36 6.37 8.59 -11.04
CA TYR A 36 7.56 8.08 -10.35
C TYR A 36 8.79 8.50 -11.14
N ASP A 37 9.40 9.58 -10.67
CA ASP A 37 10.57 10.22 -11.26
C ASP A 37 11.79 10.05 -10.36
N ILE A 38 12.95 9.80 -10.95
CA ILE A 38 14.23 9.70 -10.25
C ILE A 38 15.19 10.63 -10.99
N ASP A 39 15.56 11.73 -10.36
CA ASP A 39 16.50 12.70 -10.89
C ASP A 39 17.66 12.90 -9.91
N ARG A 40 18.73 12.13 -10.11
CA ARG A 40 19.91 12.20 -9.24
C ARG A 40 20.65 13.53 -9.32
N LYS A 41 20.43 14.32 -10.37
CA LYS A 41 21.11 15.60 -10.54
C LYS A 41 20.49 16.68 -9.66
N ASN A 42 19.22 16.53 -9.27
CA ASN A 42 18.53 17.52 -8.47
C ASN A 42 18.57 17.16 -6.96
N PRO A 43 19.36 17.85 -6.12
CA PRO A 43 19.49 17.53 -4.70
C PRO A 43 18.22 17.87 -3.90
N THR A 44 17.36 18.75 -4.43
CA THR A 44 16.09 19.11 -3.78
C THR A 44 15.00 18.06 -4.02
N GLN A 45 15.10 17.31 -5.12
CA GLN A 45 14.07 16.37 -5.55
C GLN A 45 14.73 15.19 -6.27
N ILE A 46 15.46 14.38 -5.51
CA ILE A 46 16.16 13.21 -6.05
C ILE A 46 15.16 12.16 -6.50
N VAL A 47 14.12 11.96 -5.70
CA VAL A 47 13.01 11.07 -6.05
C VAL A 47 11.71 11.80 -5.82
N HIS A 48 10.85 11.79 -6.85
CA HIS A 48 9.50 12.32 -6.78
C HIS A 48 8.48 11.23 -7.07
N LEU A 49 7.66 10.94 -6.07
CA LEU A 49 6.53 10.04 -6.22
C LEU A 49 5.25 10.79 -5.97
N THR A 50 4.36 10.77 -6.95
CA THR A 50 2.99 11.25 -6.77
C THR A 50 2.03 10.09 -6.95
N GLY A 51 1.14 9.92 -5.99
CA GLY A 51 0.18 8.83 -5.99
C GLY A 51 -1.18 9.24 -5.45
N ARG A 52 -2.18 8.40 -5.71
CA ARG A 52 -3.53 8.55 -5.16
C ARG A 52 -3.80 7.40 -4.22
N LYS A 53 -4.63 7.61 -3.19
CA LYS A 53 -5.08 6.50 -2.35
C LYS A 53 -5.76 5.45 -3.22
N SER A 54 -5.34 4.19 -3.14
CA SER A 54 -5.93 3.10 -3.89
C SER A 54 -7.06 2.41 -3.11
N GLY A 55 -7.69 1.42 -3.74
CA GLY A 55 -8.78 0.65 -3.15
C GLY A 55 -10.15 1.30 -3.33
N PHE A 56 -11.16 0.70 -2.69
CA PHE A 56 -12.55 1.10 -2.84
C PHE A 56 -12.79 2.55 -2.41
N ILE A 57 -12.19 3.00 -1.30
CA ILE A 57 -12.30 4.38 -0.84
C ILE A 57 -11.67 5.35 -1.82
N GLY A 58 -10.48 5.04 -2.36
CA GLY A 58 -9.86 5.85 -3.40
C GLY A 58 -10.74 5.97 -4.65
N TRP A 59 -11.40 4.87 -5.03
CA TRP A 59 -12.34 4.84 -6.14
C TRP A 59 -13.60 5.68 -5.88
N VAL A 60 -14.22 5.55 -4.70
CA VAL A 60 -15.39 6.37 -4.31
C VAL A 60 -15.01 7.85 -4.26
N LEU A 61 -13.88 8.20 -3.65
CA LEU A 61 -13.40 9.58 -3.59
C LEU A 61 -13.11 10.16 -4.98
N LYS A 62 -12.63 9.33 -5.92
CA LYS A 62 -12.47 9.73 -7.32
C LYS A 62 -13.81 10.09 -7.96
N PHE A 63 -14.88 9.33 -7.67
CA PHE A 63 -16.21 9.63 -8.18
C PHE A 63 -16.77 10.94 -7.63
N LEU A 64 -16.44 11.27 -6.37
CA LEU A 64 -16.83 12.54 -5.72
C LEU A 64 -15.93 13.72 -6.08
N ASN A 65 -14.96 13.55 -7.00
CA ASN A 65 -13.91 14.53 -7.29
C ASN A 65 -13.13 15.00 -6.04
N ALA A 66 -13.08 14.14 -5.01
CA ALA A 66 -12.47 14.38 -3.70
C ALA A 66 -11.24 13.50 -3.48
N ALA A 67 -10.58 13.09 -4.56
CA ALA A 67 -9.50 12.12 -4.52
C ALA A 67 -8.28 12.67 -3.79
N MET A 68 -7.90 12.00 -2.69
CA MET A 68 -6.71 12.31 -1.93
C MET A 68 -5.44 11.96 -2.73
N THR A 69 -4.57 12.94 -2.89
CA THR A 69 -3.26 12.84 -3.52
C THR A 69 -2.16 12.89 -2.48
N TYR A 70 -1.12 12.09 -2.70
CA TYR A 70 0.08 12.06 -1.90
C TYR A 70 1.26 12.43 -2.78
N ASP A 71 2.06 13.35 -2.31
CA ASP A 71 3.31 13.77 -2.92
C ASP A 71 4.45 13.44 -1.95
N ILE A 72 5.32 12.55 -2.40
CA ILE A 72 6.49 12.09 -1.65
C ILE A 72 7.70 12.59 -2.41
N THR A 73 8.42 13.51 -1.79
CA THR A 73 9.66 14.07 -2.32
C THR A 73 10.81 13.67 -1.41
N ILE A 74 11.82 13.02 -1.99
CA ILE A 74 13.05 12.67 -1.30
C ILE A 74 14.13 13.64 -1.76
N SER A 75 14.66 14.42 -0.82
CA SER A 75 15.81 15.30 -0.99
C SER A 75 17.05 14.67 -0.34
N VAL A 76 18.21 15.30 -0.52
CA VAL A 76 19.42 15.01 0.26
C VAL A 76 19.18 15.14 1.77
N ARG A 77 18.41 16.15 2.19
CA ARG A 77 18.27 16.51 3.62
C ARG A 77 17.07 15.88 4.30
N ASP A 78 15.97 15.72 3.58
CA ASP A 78 14.72 15.26 4.16
C ASP A 78 13.87 14.43 3.18
N ILE A 79 12.92 13.71 3.76
CA ILE A 79 11.83 13.08 3.06
C ILE A 79 10.57 13.87 3.42
N LYS A 80 10.01 14.54 2.42
CA LYS A 80 8.75 15.27 2.54
C LYS A 80 7.61 14.40 2.06
N ILE A 81 6.63 14.19 2.93
CA ILE A 81 5.38 13.50 2.62
C ILE A 81 4.26 14.52 2.76
N ALA A 82 3.78 15.02 1.64
CA ALA A 82 2.61 15.89 1.58
C ALA A 82 1.38 15.07 1.16
N SER A 83 0.26 15.38 1.78
CA SER A 83 -1.05 14.85 1.43
C SER A 83 -2.00 16.01 1.19
N SER A 84 -2.73 15.94 0.09
CA SER A 84 -3.72 16.93 -0.30
C SER A 84 -5.05 16.25 -0.63
N GLY A 85 -6.13 16.79 -0.09
CA GLY A 85 -7.49 16.29 -0.30
C GLY A 85 -8.48 17.14 0.47
N ILE A 86 -9.77 17.06 0.09
CA ILE A 86 -10.83 17.92 0.62
C ILE A 86 -10.93 17.89 2.16
N PHE A 87 -10.60 16.75 2.78
CA PHE A 87 -10.75 16.54 4.21
C PHE A 87 -9.44 16.53 4.98
N ASN A 88 -8.29 16.60 4.31
CA ASN A 88 -7.01 16.48 4.98
C ASN A 88 -5.89 17.06 4.12
N GLU A 89 -5.36 18.19 4.55
CA GLU A 89 -4.07 18.71 4.13
C GLU A 89 -3.09 18.47 5.27
N GLY A 90 -2.05 17.71 4.98
CA GLY A 90 -1.06 17.34 5.98
C GLY A 90 0.28 17.18 5.32
N GLN A 91 1.30 17.75 5.93
CA GLN A 91 2.67 17.63 5.47
C GLN A 91 3.53 17.16 6.63
N THR A 92 4.27 16.09 6.39
CA THR A 92 5.26 15.58 7.32
C THR A 92 6.63 15.69 6.68
N PHE A 93 7.59 16.12 7.49
CA PHE A 93 8.99 16.17 7.12
C PHE A 93 9.75 15.20 8.01
N LEU A 94 10.53 14.33 7.36
CA LEU A 94 11.39 13.38 8.05
C LEU A 94 12.84 13.68 7.66
N PRO A 95 13.65 14.27 8.56
CA PRO A 95 15.04 14.58 8.25
C PRO A 95 15.83 13.28 8.05
N MET A 96 16.71 13.27 7.05
CA MET A 96 17.51 12.11 6.66
C MET A 96 18.41 11.61 7.80
N SER A 97 18.85 12.53 8.67
CA SER A 97 19.66 12.23 9.85
C SER A 97 18.94 11.37 10.91
N GLN A 98 17.59 11.32 10.89
CA GLN A 98 16.82 10.47 11.80
C GLN A 98 16.62 9.05 11.26
N ILE A 99 16.85 8.83 9.97
CA ILE A 99 16.60 7.55 9.30
C ILE A 99 17.85 6.67 9.45
N ILE A 100 17.69 5.51 10.08
CA ILE A 100 18.79 4.56 10.31
C ILE A 100 18.86 3.54 9.19
N THR A 101 17.72 2.96 8.82
CA THR A 101 17.66 1.90 7.82
C THR A 101 16.51 2.13 6.87
N THR A 102 16.75 1.83 5.60
CA THR A 102 15.70 1.73 4.58
C THR A 102 15.60 0.30 4.12
N THR A 103 14.37 -0.23 4.08
CA THR A 103 14.10 -1.55 3.54
C THR A 103 13.03 -1.46 2.47
N TRP A 104 13.13 -2.34 1.47
CA TRP A 104 12.08 -2.53 0.49
C TRP A 104 11.69 -3.99 0.43
N GLY A 105 10.43 -4.25 0.10
CA GLY A 105 9.97 -5.62 -0.01
C GLY A 105 8.56 -5.75 -0.53
N TYR A 106 8.17 -7.00 -0.76
CA TYR A 106 6.79 -7.32 -1.09
C TYR A 106 5.98 -7.45 0.18
N LYS A 107 4.95 -6.62 0.30
CA LYS A 107 3.94 -6.79 1.33
C LYS A 107 2.85 -7.69 0.80
N ARG A 108 2.71 -8.86 1.43
CA ARG A 108 1.59 -9.78 1.19
C ARG A 108 0.51 -9.53 2.24
N PRO A 109 -0.79 -9.55 1.87
CA PRO A 109 -1.88 -9.39 2.82
C PRO A 109 -2.04 -10.68 3.64
N ARG A 110 -1.21 -10.86 4.69
CA ARG A 110 -1.23 -12.06 5.55
C ARG A 110 -2.60 -12.29 6.19
N PHE A 111 -3.28 -11.20 6.57
CA PHE A 111 -4.64 -11.28 7.11
C PHE A 111 -5.67 -11.78 6.11
N ALA A 112 -5.54 -11.44 4.82
CA ALA A 112 -6.47 -11.93 3.81
C ALA A 112 -6.48 -13.48 3.77
N LEU A 113 -5.30 -14.10 3.89
CA LEU A 113 -5.17 -15.56 3.96
C LEU A 113 -5.86 -16.13 5.20
N PHE A 114 -5.69 -15.50 6.36
CA PHE A 114 -6.38 -15.91 7.59
C PHE A 114 -7.91 -15.87 7.41
N PHE A 115 -8.44 -14.78 6.86
CA PHE A 115 -9.88 -14.67 6.61
C PHE A 115 -10.38 -15.70 5.60
N ALA A 116 -9.66 -15.97 4.52
CA ALA A 116 -10.05 -17.02 3.59
C ALA A 116 -10.12 -18.39 4.24
N LEU A 117 -9.14 -18.74 5.08
CA LEU A 117 -9.18 -19.99 5.83
C LEU A 117 -10.35 -20.03 6.81
N ALA A 118 -10.59 -18.93 7.53
CA ALA A 118 -11.71 -18.83 8.47
C ALA A 118 -13.07 -18.96 7.77
N PHE A 119 -13.29 -18.23 6.66
CA PHE A 119 -14.52 -18.29 5.88
C PHE A 119 -14.68 -19.65 5.17
N GLY A 120 -13.58 -20.23 4.66
CA GLY A 120 -13.60 -21.56 4.06
C GLY A 120 -13.96 -22.64 5.08
N PHE A 121 -13.35 -22.62 6.26
CA PHE A 121 -13.65 -23.53 7.35
C PHE A 121 -15.09 -23.36 7.87
N PHE A 122 -15.55 -22.12 8.00
CA PHE A 122 -16.92 -21.83 8.39
C PHE A 122 -17.93 -22.31 7.34
N GLY A 123 -17.65 -22.13 6.05
CA GLY A 123 -18.46 -22.67 4.96
C GLY A 123 -18.59 -24.20 5.02
N LEU A 124 -17.50 -24.90 5.34
CA LEU A 124 -17.50 -26.35 5.55
C LEU A 124 -18.32 -26.78 6.76
N MET A 125 -18.33 -25.99 7.84
CA MET A 125 -19.11 -26.27 9.06
C MET A 125 -20.62 -26.05 8.88
N VAL A 126 -21.02 -25.06 8.07
CA VAL A 126 -22.43 -24.73 7.83
C VAL A 126 -23.11 -25.75 6.89
N LEU A 127 -22.35 -26.30 5.94
CA LEU A 127 -22.78 -27.30 4.97
C LEU A 127 -23.58 -28.51 5.55
N PRO A 128 -23.06 -29.24 6.55
CA PRO A 128 -23.78 -30.37 7.15
C PRO A 128 -24.98 -29.95 8.01
N GLY A 129 -25.02 -28.71 8.51
CA GLY A 129 -26.13 -28.19 9.33
C GLY A 129 -27.39 -27.84 8.53
N ILE A 130 -27.26 -27.53 7.24
CA ILE A 130 -28.40 -27.18 6.36
C ILE A 130 -29.04 -28.45 5.75
N ALA A 131 -28.25 -29.51 5.56
CA ALA A 131 -28.68 -30.77 4.95
C ALA A 131 -29.92 -31.44 5.62
N PRO A 132 -30.03 -31.52 6.96
CA PRO A 132 -31.19 -32.18 7.60
C PRO A 132 -32.47 -31.33 7.57
N VAL A 133 -32.38 -30.00 7.48
CA VAL A 133 -33.56 -29.10 7.51
C VAL A 133 -34.41 -29.23 6.24
N TYR A 134 -33.79 -29.53 5.10
CA TYR A 134 -34.48 -29.74 3.83
C TYR A 134 -34.97 -31.18 3.59
N ARG A 135 -34.50 -32.14 4.40
CA ARG A 135 -34.83 -33.57 4.25
C ARG A 135 -36.30 -33.87 4.57
N ASN A 136 -36.97 -33.01 5.35
CA ASN A 136 -38.35 -33.22 5.78
C ASN A 136 -39.41 -32.65 4.83
N ASN A 137 -39.05 -31.83 3.84
CA ASN A 137 -40.05 -31.12 3.02
C ASN A 137 -40.04 -31.43 1.52
N LEU A 138 -38.95 -31.95 0.93
CA LEU A 138 -38.87 -32.25 -0.52
C LEU A 138 -37.95 -33.46 -0.76
N GLY A 139 -38.55 -34.63 -0.94
CA GLY A 139 -37.85 -35.90 -1.12
C GLY A 139 -36.81 -35.89 -2.25
N GLU A 140 -35.62 -36.40 -1.92
CA GLU A 140 -34.52 -36.87 -2.77
C GLU A 140 -33.87 -35.94 -3.81
N LEU A 141 -34.56 -34.97 -4.42
CA LEU A 141 -33.97 -34.09 -5.44
C LEU A 141 -33.10 -32.95 -4.85
N VAL A 142 -33.36 -32.57 -3.59
CA VAL A 142 -32.66 -31.46 -2.91
C VAL A 142 -31.30 -31.90 -2.32
N SER A 143 -31.11 -33.21 -2.10
CA SER A 143 -29.89 -33.80 -1.54
C SER A 143 -28.67 -33.58 -2.43
N THR A 144 -28.80 -33.87 -3.73
CA THR A 144 -27.68 -33.75 -4.68
C THR A 144 -27.51 -32.31 -5.17
N GLY A 145 -28.61 -31.57 -5.31
CA GLY A 145 -28.60 -30.18 -5.77
C GLY A 145 -27.93 -29.22 -4.78
N SER A 146 -28.16 -29.41 -3.47
CA SER A 146 -27.58 -28.58 -2.40
C SER A 146 -26.07 -28.76 -2.23
N LEU A 147 -25.56 -29.98 -2.38
CA LEU A 147 -24.11 -30.26 -2.38
C LEU A 147 -23.44 -29.63 -3.60
N LEU A 148 -24.01 -29.79 -4.79
CA LEU A 148 -23.47 -29.20 -6.01
C LEU A 148 -23.45 -27.67 -5.95
N THR A 149 -24.53 -27.03 -5.50
CA THR A 149 -24.54 -25.55 -5.33
C THR A 149 -23.47 -25.09 -4.35
N SER A 150 -23.31 -25.79 -3.23
CA SER A 150 -22.31 -25.43 -2.22
C SER A 150 -20.87 -25.60 -2.71
N ILE A 151 -20.60 -26.67 -3.46
CA ILE A 151 -19.29 -26.87 -4.13
C ILE A 151 -19.03 -25.74 -5.12
N ILE A 152 -20.02 -25.34 -5.93
CA ILE A 152 -19.90 -24.24 -6.88
C ILE A 152 -19.59 -22.92 -6.16
N PHE A 153 -20.30 -22.59 -5.08
CA PHE A 153 -20.03 -21.39 -4.28
C PHE A 153 -18.64 -21.42 -3.64
N PHE A 154 -18.20 -22.57 -3.13
CA PHE A 154 -16.87 -22.73 -2.57
C PHE A 154 -15.78 -22.53 -3.62
N VAL A 155 -15.93 -23.14 -4.81
CA VAL A 155 -14.98 -22.99 -5.92
C VAL A 155 -14.94 -21.56 -6.42
N ILE A 156 -16.09 -20.93 -6.67
CA ILE A 156 -16.16 -19.53 -7.13
C ILE A 156 -15.57 -18.59 -6.07
N GLY A 157 -15.96 -18.75 -4.80
CA GLY A 157 -15.42 -17.96 -3.69
C GLY A 157 -13.91 -18.12 -3.54
N GLY A 158 -13.42 -19.36 -3.64
CA GLY A 158 -11.99 -19.67 -3.64
C GLY A 158 -11.24 -19.02 -4.80
N LEU A 159 -11.79 -19.04 -6.02
CA LEU A 159 -11.20 -18.41 -7.20
C LEU A 159 -11.18 -16.87 -7.07
N ILE A 160 -12.27 -16.26 -6.63
CA ILE A 160 -12.35 -14.80 -6.39
C ILE A 160 -11.31 -14.40 -5.34
N PHE A 161 -11.22 -15.16 -4.24
CA PHE A 161 -10.25 -14.90 -3.20
C PHE A 161 -8.81 -15.07 -3.71
N TRP A 162 -8.51 -16.18 -4.39
CA TRP A 162 -7.19 -16.44 -4.96
C TRP A 162 -6.75 -15.29 -5.89
N PHE A 163 -7.66 -14.87 -6.77
CA PHE A 163 -7.43 -13.75 -7.68
C PHE A 163 -7.21 -12.44 -6.93
N GLY A 164 -8.03 -12.15 -5.91
CA GLY A 164 -7.88 -10.98 -5.05
C GLY A 164 -6.54 -10.97 -4.31
N TYR A 165 -6.15 -12.10 -3.70
CA TYR A 165 -4.88 -12.26 -3.00
C TYR A 165 -3.68 -12.06 -3.94
N TRP A 166 -3.75 -12.62 -5.15
CA TRP A 166 -2.69 -12.45 -6.15
C TRP A 166 -2.57 -10.99 -6.59
N ARG A 167 -3.71 -10.30 -6.79
CA ARG A 167 -3.76 -8.91 -7.25
C ARG A 167 -3.32 -7.90 -6.18
N GLN A 168 -3.38 -8.27 -4.91
CA GLN A 168 -3.02 -7.39 -3.78
C GLN A 168 -1.51 -7.34 -3.47
N ARG A 169 -0.65 -7.79 -4.38
CA ARG A 169 0.80 -7.61 -4.21
C ARG A 169 1.15 -6.12 -4.27
N THR A 170 1.68 -5.61 -3.17
CA THR A 170 2.15 -4.22 -3.04
C THR A 170 3.65 -4.23 -2.77
N VAL A 171 4.34 -3.20 -3.26
CA VAL A 171 5.73 -2.90 -2.87
C VAL A 171 5.66 -1.95 -1.68
N GLU A 172 6.42 -2.29 -0.64
CA GLU A 172 6.61 -1.49 0.56
C GLU A 172 8.03 -0.94 0.53
N ILE A 173 8.16 0.37 0.67
CA ILE A 173 9.42 1.02 1.04
C ILE A 173 9.20 1.59 2.43
N SER A 174 10.00 1.12 3.39
CA SER A 174 9.92 1.52 4.79
C SER A 174 11.25 2.02 5.30
N PHE A 175 11.15 2.99 6.21
CA PHE A 175 12.23 3.70 6.87
C PHE A 175 12.07 3.48 8.36
N SER A 176 13.14 3.03 9.03
CA SER A 176 13.19 2.98 10.49
C SER A 176 13.91 4.20 11.00
N THR A 177 13.30 4.89 11.96
CA THR A 177 13.92 6.00 12.67
C THR A 177 14.53 5.53 13.99
N GLY A 178 15.46 6.32 14.55
CA GLY A 178 16.17 5.96 15.78
C GLY A 178 15.34 5.88 17.06
N ASP A 179 14.13 6.45 17.03
CA ASP A 179 13.11 6.33 18.07
C ASP A 179 12.27 5.04 17.98
N GLY A 180 12.54 4.19 16.99
CA GLY A 180 11.80 2.95 16.76
C GLY A 180 10.48 3.13 16.02
N LEU A 181 10.19 4.32 15.48
CA LEU A 181 9.06 4.53 14.59
C LEU A 181 9.36 4.01 13.18
N PHE A 182 8.31 3.55 12.51
CA PHE A 182 8.36 3.10 11.12
C PHE A 182 7.57 4.06 10.25
N TRP A 183 8.28 4.67 9.32
CA TRP A 183 7.74 5.49 8.25
C TRP A 183 7.80 4.71 6.95
N GLY A 184 6.99 5.07 5.97
CA GLY A 184 7.06 4.42 4.69
C GLY A 184 5.86 4.67 3.82
N TYR A 185 5.89 4.05 2.67
CA TYR A 185 4.77 4.05 1.75
C TYR A 185 4.68 2.72 1.04
N ASN A 186 3.45 2.29 0.85
CA ASN A 186 3.10 1.07 0.13
C ASN A 186 2.43 1.48 -1.16
N TYR A 187 2.81 0.90 -2.29
CA TYR A 187 2.10 1.15 -3.55
C TYR A 187 1.80 -0.15 -4.31
N ILE A 188 0.73 -0.10 -5.11
CA ILE A 188 0.31 -1.22 -5.95
C ILE A 188 1.23 -1.31 -7.18
N LEU A 189 1.71 -2.51 -7.50
CA LEU A 189 2.41 -2.75 -8.76
C LEU A 189 1.42 -2.60 -9.93
N GLY A 190 1.53 -1.49 -10.66
CA GLY A 190 0.88 -1.33 -11.96
C GLY A 190 1.65 -1.99 -13.11
N THR A 191 2.98 -2.03 -13.00
CA THR A 191 3.90 -2.54 -14.04
C THR A 191 5.15 -3.17 -13.41
N GLY A 192 5.82 -4.08 -14.13
CA GLY A 192 7.07 -4.73 -13.66
C GLY A 192 8.22 -3.75 -13.39
N GLN A 193 8.23 -2.60 -14.08
CA GLN A 193 9.22 -1.53 -13.90
C GLN A 193 9.18 -0.90 -12.50
N ASN A 194 8.05 -0.99 -11.79
CA ASN A 194 7.91 -0.37 -10.48
C ASN A 194 8.76 -1.04 -9.40
N LEU A 195 9.20 -2.29 -9.59
CA LEU A 195 10.06 -3.00 -8.64
C LEU A 195 11.50 -2.52 -8.72
N GLU A 196 12.00 -2.38 -9.94
CA GLU A 196 13.37 -1.94 -10.21
C GLU A 196 13.57 -0.50 -9.70
N LYS A 197 12.61 0.38 -9.96
CA LYS A 197 12.59 1.74 -9.39
C LYS A 197 12.58 1.74 -7.86
N ALA A 198 11.82 0.84 -7.22
CA ALA A 198 11.79 0.72 -5.75
C ALA A 198 13.17 0.38 -5.17
N ARG A 199 13.82 -0.60 -5.81
CA ARG A 199 15.15 -1.05 -5.45
C ARG A 199 16.16 0.07 -5.64
N GLU A 200 16.12 0.74 -6.79
CA GLU A 200 16.99 1.90 -7.08
C GLU A 200 16.79 3.02 -6.06
N THR A 201 15.54 3.37 -5.76
CA THR A 201 15.21 4.38 -4.75
C THR A 201 15.74 4.02 -3.37
N THR A 202 15.66 2.75 -2.98
CA THR A 202 16.23 2.30 -1.71
C THR A 202 17.76 2.35 -1.69
N LEU A 203 18.42 2.04 -2.80
CA LEU A 203 19.87 2.18 -2.91
C LEU A 203 20.29 3.65 -2.78
N ILE A 204 19.61 4.55 -3.50
CA ILE A 204 19.83 6.00 -3.40
C ILE A 204 19.63 6.48 -1.95
N LEU A 205 18.55 6.07 -1.30
CA LEU A 205 18.28 6.44 0.09
C LEU A 205 19.37 5.94 1.04
N ASN A 206 19.82 4.70 0.90
CA ASN A 206 20.91 4.18 1.72
C ASN A 206 22.22 4.94 1.50
N GLU A 207 22.53 5.32 0.25
CA GLU A 207 23.69 6.17 -0.06
C GLU A 207 23.56 7.56 0.59
N LEU A 208 22.38 8.18 0.52
CA LEU A 208 22.11 9.49 1.13
C LEU A 208 22.24 9.42 2.64
N ILE A 209 21.64 8.41 3.28
CA ILE A 209 21.75 8.17 4.72
C ILE A 209 23.21 8.04 5.14
N GLN A 210 24.02 7.24 4.42
CA GLN A 210 25.44 7.06 4.72
C GLN A 210 26.26 8.34 4.55
N ARG A 211 25.92 9.20 3.58
CA ARG A 211 26.61 10.49 3.37
C ARG A 211 26.25 11.50 4.46
N VAL A 212 24.97 11.59 4.81
CA VAL A 212 24.47 12.44 5.92
C VAL A 212 25.15 12.05 7.23
N HIS A 213 25.24 10.75 7.54
CA HIS A 213 25.90 10.27 8.76
C HIS A 213 27.42 10.53 8.77
N ARG A 214 28.05 10.70 7.61
CA ARG A 214 29.47 11.10 7.49
C ARG A 214 29.68 12.62 7.61
N GLY A 215 28.62 13.42 7.52
CA GLY A 215 28.71 14.88 7.50
C GLY A 215 29.03 15.46 6.10
N ASP A 216 28.91 14.67 5.04
CA ASP A 216 29.27 15.07 3.66
C ASP A 216 28.18 15.93 2.97
N GLU A 217 27.17 16.41 3.71
CA GLU A 217 26.01 17.12 3.13
C GLU A 217 26.39 18.40 2.38
N ALA A 218 27.40 19.12 2.87
CA ALA A 218 27.81 20.40 2.30
C ALA A 218 28.41 20.25 0.88
N MET A 219 29.05 19.12 0.58
CA MET A 219 29.64 18.91 -0.75
C MET A 219 28.58 18.76 -1.85
N MET A 220 27.48 18.07 -1.56
CA MET A 220 26.40 17.82 -2.55
C MET A 220 25.70 19.11 -3.00
N PHE A 221 25.58 20.10 -2.11
CA PHE A 221 24.99 21.39 -2.46
C PHE A 221 25.93 22.23 -3.31
N ASN A 222 27.24 22.22 -2.98
CA ASN A 222 28.23 22.96 -3.74
C ASN A 222 28.37 22.40 -5.18
N ASP A 223 28.41 21.08 -5.34
CA ASP A 223 28.51 20.45 -6.67
C ASP A 223 27.29 20.79 -7.53
N TYR A 224 26.09 20.78 -6.94
CA TYR A 224 24.87 21.14 -7.65
C TYR A 224 24.79 22.63 -8.03
N GLU A 225 25.18 23.54 -7.13
CA GLU A 225 25.21 24.97 -7.44
C GLU A 225 26.23 25.28 -8.54
N SER A 226 27.35 24.57 -8.58
CA SER A 226 28.34 24.66 -9.67
C SER A 226 27.75 24.22 -11.01
N ASP A 227 27.17 23.02 -11.09
CA ASP A 227 26.57 22.48 -12.33
C ASP A 227 25.42 23.37 -12.83
N LYS A 228 24.65 23.96 -11.91
CA LYS A 228 23.55 24.86 -12.26
C LYS A 228 24.05 26.20 -12.80
N ALA A 229 25.17 26.72 -12.29
CA ALA A 229 25.78 27.93 -12.82
C ALA A 229 26.25 27.72 -14.27
N ASP A 230 26.94 26.60 -14.53
CA ASP A 230 27.45 26.28 -15.88
C ASP A 230 26.33 26.14 -16.92
N THR A 231 25.19 25.52 -16.55
CA THR A 231 24.04 25.37 -17.45
C THR A 231 23.28 26.69 -17.71
N LEU A 232 23.22 27.59 -16.72
CA LEU A 232 22.64 28.92 -16.89
C LEU A 232 23.49 29.79 -17.84
N ASP A 233 24.80 29.69 -17.75
CA ASP A 233 25.71 30.41 -18.65
C ASP A 233 25.61 29.89 -20.09
N GLU A 234 25.38 28.59 -20.29
CA GLU A 234 25.15 28.00 -21.61
C GLU A 234 23.80 28.42 -22.22
N GLU A 235 22.71 28.45 -21.43
CA GLU A 235 21.40 28.96 -21.88
C GLU A 235 21.42 30.47 -22.20
N LEU A 236 22.19 31.27 -21.46
CA LEU A 236 22.33 32.70 -21.74
C LEU A 236 23.21 32.99 -22.97
N ALA A 237 24.06 32.04 -23.36
CA ALA A 237 24.91 32.15 -24.55
C ALA A 237 24.19 31.73 -25.85
N SER A 238 23.02 31.09 -25.78
CA SER A 238 22.20 30.65 -26.91
C SER A 238 21.07 31.61 -27.28
#